data_AF-A0A7W7D4C0-F1
#
_entry.id   AF-A0A7W7D4C0-F1
#
_cell.length_a   1.000
_cell.length_b   1.000
_cell.length_c   1.000
_cell.angle_alpha   90.00
_cell.angle_beta   90.00
_cell.angle_gamma   90.00
#
_symmetry.space_group_name_H-M   'P 1'
#
loop_
_entity.id
_entity.type
_entity.pdbx_description
1 polymer ?
#
loop_
_entity_poly.entity_id
_entity_poly.type
_entity_poly.pdbx_seq_one_letter_code
_entity_poly.pdbx_strand_id
1 'polypeptide(L)'
;MTTARTRSIAARREADMLDACADLQEALAAAKQAYEDNPSEETLAARRAAMEHVHAFRGFIRSVARVRQLRGYLATGMIDQRQLTAEERQYVEAELERLEPQFGAFADGQGAPAPARAGDAQVQAKTIRGRGRAHASGGA
;
A
#
# COMPACT_ATOMS: atom_id res chain seq x y z
N MET A 1 4.79 -35.33 3.58
CA MET A 1 4.25 -34.78 4.85
C MET A 1 4.36 -33.25 4.97
N THR A 2 4.63 -32.53 3.88
CA THR A 2 5.04 -31.11 3.88
C THR A 2 3.89 -30.13 3.59
N THR A 3 2.77 -30.60 3.05
CA THR A 3 1.66 -29.76 2.55
C THR A 3 0.78 -29.17 3.65
N ALA A 4 0.52 -29.91 4.73
CA ALA A 4 -0.33 -29.43 5.84
C ALA A 4 0.34 -28.27 6.62
N ARG A 5 1.64 -28.37 6.89
CA ARG A 5 2.41 -27.33 7.59
C ARG A 5 2.48 -26.04 6.79
N THR A 6 2.79 -26.12 5.49
CA THR A 6 2.83 -24.94 4.61
C THR A 6 1.46 -24.27 4.49
N ARG A 7 0.38 -25.06 4.37
CA ARG A 7 -0.99 -24.54 4.37
C ARG A 7 -1.36 -23.85 5.67
N SER A 8 -0.97 -24.41 6.82
CA SER A 8 -1.22 -23.79 8.12
C SER A 8 -0.46 -22.46 8.29
N ILE A 9 0.77 -22.35 7.81
CA ILE A 9 1.54 -21.11 7.86
C ILE A 9 0.89 -20.04 6.96
N ALA A 10 0.48 -20.41 5.75
CA ALA A 10 -0.21 -19.49 4.84
C ALA A 10 -1.53 -18.97 5.44
N ALA A 11 -2.35 -19.87 6.01
CA ALA A 11 -3.62 -19.52 6.64
C ALA A 11 -3.45 -18.57 7.84
N ARG A 12 -2.40 -18.76 8.66
CA ARG A 12 -2.10 -17.84 9.78
C ARG A 12 -1.76 -16.44 9.28
N ARG A 13 -0.88 -16.33 8.27
CA ARG A 13 -0.52 -15.04 7.68
C ARG A 13 -1.70 -14.31 7.05
N GLU A 14 -2.62 -15.08 6.45
CA GLU A 14 -3.87 -14.54 5.91
C GLU A 14 -4.77 -14.01 7.04
N ALA A 15 -4.92 -14.76 8.13
CA ALA A 15 -5.65 -14.30 9.32
C ALA A 15 -5.05 -13.02 9.91
N ASP A 16 -3.72 -12.98 10.12
CA ASP A 16 -3.02 -11.79 10.64
C ASP A 16 -3.27 -10.54 9.77
N MET A 17 -3.34 -10.72 8.44
CA MET A 17 -3.63 -9.64 7.49
C MET A 17 -5.08 -9.16 7.59
N LEU A 18 -6.03 -10.08 7.77
CA LEU A 18 -7.45 -9.76 7.94
C LEU A 18 -7.68 -9.02 9.26
N ASP A 19 -7.03 -9.45 10.33
CA ASP A 19 -7.08 -8.78 11.64
C ASP A 19 -6.53 -7.35 11.53
N ALA A 20 -5.38 -7.15 10.89
CA ALA A 20 -4.84 -5.81 10.65
C ALA A 20 -5.77 -4.92 9.80
N CYS A 21 -6.51 -5.51 8.85
CA CYS A 21 -7.52 -4.78 8.08
C CYS A 21 -8.72 -4.39 8.95
N ALA A 22 -9.16 -5.29 9.84
CA ALA A 22 -10.26 -5.03 10.77
C ALA A 22 -9.89 -3.89 11.74
N ASP A 23 -8.72 -3.96 12.37
CA ASP A 23 -8.22 -2.94 13.30
C ASP A 23 -8.18 -1.54 12.65
N LEU A 24 -7.68 -1.47 11.40
CA LEU A 24 -7.62 -0.21 10.65
C LEU A 24 -9.00 0.34 10.29
N GLN A 25 -9.96 -0.54 9.97
CA GLN A 25 -11.33 -0.14 9.68
C GLN A 25 -12.07 0.33 10.93
N GLU A 26 -11.87 -0.36 12.05
CA GLU A 26 -12.43 0.01 13.36
C GLU A 26 -11.86 1.35 13.83
N ALA A 27 -10.55 1.55 13.76
CA ALA A 27 -9.91 2.82 14.10
C ALA A 27 -10.41 3.98 13.24
N LEU A 28 -10.59 3.77 11.93
CA LEU A 28 -11.15 4.78 11.04
C LEU A 28 -12.62 5.08 11.35
N ALA A 29 -13.42 4.05 11.64
CA ALA A 29 -14.82 4.22 12.02
C ALA A 29 -14.95 5.01 13.33
N ALA A 30 -14.17 4.65 14.35
CA ALA A 30 -14.13 5.35 15.63
C ALA A 30 -13.71 6.82 15.46
N ALA A 31 -12.67 7.09 14.66
CA ALA A 31 -12.22 8.46 14.41
C ALA A 31 -13.23 9.31 13.61
N LYS A 32 -14.00 8.69 12.71
CA LYS A 32 -15.11 9.36 12.03
C LYS A 32 -16.24 9.70 13.00
N GLN A 33 -16.65 8.73 13.82
CA GLN A 33 -17.71 8.94 14.82
C GLN A 33 -17.33 10.03 15.82
N ALA A 34 -16.09 10.03 16.34
CA ALA A 34 -15.62 11.05 17.26
C ALA A 34 -15.66 12.47 16.67
N TYR A 35 -15.37 12.62 15.37
CA TYR A 35 -15.50 13.90 14.67
C TYR A 35 -16.97 14.31 14.45
N GLU A 36 -17.85 13.35 14.15
CA GLU A 36 -19.28 13.59 14.01
C GLU A 36 -19.92 14.02 15.35
N ASP A 37 -19.54 13.36 16.44
CA ASP A 37 -20.05 13.65 17.79
C ASP A 37 -19.50 14.98 18.34
N ASN A 38 -18.24 15.31 18.05
CA ASN A 38 -17.59 16.53 18.51
C ASN A 38 -16.66 17.12 17.44
N PRO A 39 -17.17 17.98 16.53
CA PRO A 39 -16.37 18.60 15.50
C PRO A 39 -15.36 19.61 16.10
N SER A 40 -14.09 19.21 16.16
CA SER A 40 -12.99 20.05 16.61
C SER A 40 -11.77 19.86 15.71
N GLU A 41 -10.77 20.73 15.86
CA GLU A 41 -9.50 20.57 15.13
C GLU A 41 -8.78 19.27 15.52
N GLU A 42 -8.89 18.87 16.79
CA GLU A 42 -8.30 17.64 17.31
C GLU A 42 -8.97 16.39 16.73
N THR A 43 -10.31 16.32 16.73
CA THR A 43 -11.04 15.17 16.16
C THR A 43 -10.90 15.11 14.64
N LEU A 44 -10.78 16.26 13.97
CA LEU A 44 -10.47 16.32 12.54
C LEU A 44 -9.05 15.81 12.25
N ALA A 45 -8.06 16.17 13.07
CA ALA A 45 -6.69 15.68 12.93
C ALA A 45 -6.61 14.16 13.13
N ALA A 46 -7.27 13.62 14.17
CA ALA A 46 -7.35 12.19 14.42
C ALA A 46 -8.01 11.43 13.24
N ARG A 47 -9.10 11.96 12.69
CA ARG A 47 -9.77 11.40 11.50
C ARG A 47 -8.85 11.41 10.28
N ARG A 48 -8.09 12.48 10.04
CA ARG A 48 -7.13 12.57 8.93
C ARG A 48 -6.00 11.55 9.08
N ALA A 49 -5.42 11.43 10.26
CA ALA A 49 -4.38 10.43 10.54
C ALA A 49 -4.89 8.99 10.29
N ALA A 50 -6.10 8.66 10.75
CA ALA A 50 -6.71 7.35 10.50
C ALA A 50 -6.93 7.09 9.00
N MET A 51 -7.38 8.08 8.23
CA MET A 51 -7.49 7.96 6.77
C MET A 51 -6.12 7.75 6.11
N GLU A 52 -5.11 8.51 6.52
CA GLU A 52 -3.73 8.38 6.02
C GLU A 52 -3.17 6.99 6.29
N HIS A 53 -3.41 6.41 7.47
CA HIS A 53 -3.00 5.04 7.79
C HIS A 53 -3.65 4.01 6.86
N VAL A 54 -4.97 4.12 6.62
CA VAL A 54 -5.67 3.25 5.66
C VAL A 54 -5.11 3.43 4.24
N HIS A 55 -4.83 4.66 3.82
CA HIS A 55 -4.25 4.94 2.52
C HIS A 55 -2.84 4.37 2.38
N ALA A 56 -1.98 4.53 3.39
CA ALA A 56 -0.63 3.99 3.44
C ALA A 56 -0.65 2.46 3.37
N PHE A 57 -1.52 1.82 4.15
CA PHE A 57 -1.69 0.37 4.13
C PHE A 57 -2.15 -0.15 2.76
N ARG A 58 -3.16 0.49 2.15
CA ARG A 58 -3.60 0.13 0.79
C ARG A 58 -2.51 0.37 -0.26
N GLY A 59 -1.64 1.36 -0.06
CA GLY A 59 -0.47 1.61 -0.88
C GLY A 59 0.55 0.49 -0.75
N PHE A 60 0.85 0.06 0.48
CA PHE A 60 1.72 -1.07 0.77
C PHE A 60 1.25 -2.35 0.08
N ILE A 61 -0.03 -2.74 0.24
CA ILE A 61 -0.59 -3.95 -0.40
C ILE A 61 -0.46 -3.90 -1.92
N ARG A 62 -0.73 -2.73 -2.53
CA ARG A 62 -0.56 -2.53 -3.97
C ARG A 62 0.90 -2.65 -4.41
N SER A 63 1.85 -2.11 -3.65
CA SER A 63 3.29 -2.24 -3.94
C SER A 63 3.76 -3.69 -3.88
N VAL A 64 3.30 -4.45 -2.87
CA VAL A 64 3.61 -5.89 -2.76
C VAL A 64 3.05 -6.68 -3.96
N ALA A 65 1.79 -6.41 -4.34
CA ALA A 65 1.19 -7.01 -5.52
C ALA A 65 1.93 -6.63 -6.80
N ARG A 66 2.39 -5.39 -6.91
CA ARG A 66 3.17 -4.89 -8.06
C ARG A 66 4.50 -5.62 -8.18
N VAL A 67 5.24 -5.85 -7.10
CA VAL A 67 6.49 -6.64 -7.13
C VAL A 67 6.23 -8.05 -7.66
N ARG A 68 5.18 -8.74 -7.17
CA ARG A 68 4.80 -10.07 -7.67
C ARG A 68 4.49 -10.06 -9.16
N GLN A 69 3.77 -9.04 -9.62
CA GLN A 69 3.43 -8.85 -11.02
C GLN A 69 4.68 -8.64 -11.90
N LEU A 70 5.59 -7.73 -11.51
CA LEU A 70 6.82 -7.44 -12.25
C LEU A 70 7.73 -8.67 -12.35
N ARG A 71 7.90 -9.41 -11.24
CA ARG A 71 8.61 -10.70 -11.25
C ARG A 71 7.96 -11.70 -12.21
N GLY A 72 6.63 -11.77 -12.22
CA GLY A 72 5.87 -12.61 -13.16
C GLY A 72 6.11 -12.23 -14.62
N TYR A 73 6.16 -10.94 -14.94
CA TYR A 73 6.45 -10.45 -16.29
C TYR A 73 7.85 -10.81 -16.76
N LEU A 74 8.87 -10.69 -15.89
CA LEU A 74 10.23 -11.10 -16.24
C LEU A 74 10.38 -12.61 -16.36
N ALA A 75 9.71 -13.38 -15.50
CA ALA A 75 9.75 -14.83 -15.53
C ALA A 75 9.09 -15.42 -16.79
N THR A 76 7.99 -14.82 -17.24
CA THR A 76 7.22 -15.30 -18.40
C THR A 76 7.65 -14.62 -19.71
N GLY A 77 8.31 -13.46 -19.63
CA GLY A 77 8.59 -12.61 -20.78
C GLY A 77 7.33 -12.00 -21.38
N MET A 78 6.21 -11.96 -20.64
CA MET A 78 4.90 -11.54 -21.15
C MET A 78 4.19 -10.53 -20.24
N ILE A 79 3.50 -9.58 -20.87
CA ILE A 79 2.50 -8.69 -20.24
C ILE A 79 1.20 -8.92 -20.99
N ASP A 80 0.08 -9.14 -20.30
CA ASP A 80 -1.26 -9.21 -20.90
C ASP A 80 -1.33 -10.05 -22.20
N GLN A 81 -0.74 -11.26 -22.17
CA GLN A 81 -0.70 -12.21 -23.28
C GLN A 81 0.15 -11.81 -24.51
N ARG A 82 0.93 -10.73 -24.43
CA ARG A 82 1.91 -10.34 -25.46
C ARG A 82 3.34 -10.40 -24.94
N GLN A 83 4.30 -10.52 -25.86
CA GLN A 83 5.72 -10.48 -25.51
C GLN A 83 6.12 -9.09 -24.99
N LEU A 84 7.02 -9.09 -24.00
CA LEU A 84 7.72 -7.89 -23.56
C LEU A 84 8.60 -7.35 -24.69
N THR A 85 8.50 -6.06 -24.95
CA THR A 85 9.53 -5.38 -25.74
C THR A 85 10.81 -5.18 -24.90
N ALA A 86 11.91 -4.84 -25.56
CA ALA A 86 13.17 -4.56 -24.86
C ALA A 86 13.05 -3.33 -23.93
N GLU A 87 12.31 -2.30 -24.34
CA GLU A 87 12.07 -1.10 -23.54
C GLU A 87 11.21 -1.39 -22.31
N GLU A 88 10.16 -2.20 -22.46
CA GLU A 88 9.31 -2.61 -21.35
C GLU A 88 10.07 -3.47 -20.35
N ARG A 89 10.94 -4.35 -20.86
CA ARG A 89 11.82 -5.15 -20.00
C ARG A 89 12.72 -4.26 -19.15
N GLN A 90 13.37 -3.26 -19.76
CA GLN A 90 14.20 -2.30 -19.01
C GLN A 90 13.39 -1.53 -17.97
N TYR A 91 12.18 -1.09 -18.33
CA TYR A 91 11.28 -0.42 -17.38
C TYR A 91 10.90 -1.34 -16.20
N VAL A 92 10.54 -2.60 -16.47
CA VAL A 92 10.16 -3.58 -15.46
C VAL A 92 11.34 -3.89 -14.53
N GLU A 93 12.55 -4.08 -15.09
CA GLU A 93 13.78 -4.33 -14.33
C GLU A 93 14.12 -3.12 -13.43
N ALA A 94 14.07 -1.90 -13.96
CA ALA A 94 14.32 -0.68 -13.18
C ALA A 94 13.26 -0.44 -12.09
N GLU A 95 12.00 -0.72 -12.38
CA GLU A 95 10.94 -0.60 -11.37
C GLU A 95 11.09 -1.66 -10.28
N LEU A 96 11.48 -2.89 -10.64
CA LEU A 96 11.78 -3.94 -9.68
C LEU A 96 12.97 -3.53 -8.79
N GLU A 97 14.07 -3.03 -9.36
CA GLU A 97 15.24 -2.57 -8.60
C GLU A 97 14.87 -1.53 -7.52
N ARG A 98 13.91 -0.65 -7.82
CA ARG A 98 13.40 0.36 -6.86
C ARG A 98 12.53 -0.25 -5.76
N LEU A 99 11.69 -1.23 -6.08
CA LEU A 99 10.67 -1.78 -5.18
C LEU A 99 11.15 -2.98 -4.38
N GLU A 100 12.05 -3.79 -4.92
CA GLU A 100 12.54 -5.04 -4.35
C GLU A 100 13.13 -4.87 -2.94
N PRO A 101 14.00 -3.87 -2.66
CA PRO A 101 14.60 -3.71 -1.33
C PRO A 101 13.57 -3.38 -0.25
N GLN A 102 12.45 -2.78 -0.63
CA GLN A 102 11.40 -2.31 0.29
C GLN A 102 10.29 -3.35 0.48
N PHE A 103 9.92 -4.07 -0.60
CA PHE A 103 8.72 -4.88 -0.63
C PHE A 103 8.95 -6.35 -1.02
N GLY A 104 10.17 -6.72 -1.45
CA GLY A 104 10.50 -8.06 -1.92
C GLY A 104 10.24 -9.15 -0.87
N ALA A 105 10.67 -8.94 0.37
CA ALA A 105 10.43 -9.88 1.46
C ALA A 105 8.93 -10.16 1.67
N PHE A 106 8.10 -9.12 1.65
CA PHE A 106 6.65 -9.24 1.79
C PHE A 106 5.99 -9.89 0.56
N ALA A 107 6.53 -9.65 -0.63
CA ALA A 107 6.10 -10.34 -1.85
C ALA A 107 6.32 -11.86 -1.74
N ASP A 108 7.41 -12.29 -1.10
CA ASP A 108 7.73 -13.69 -0.77
C ASP A 108 6.93 -14.24 0.42
N GLY A 109 6.02 -13.43 0.97
CA GLY A 109 5.23 -13.76 2.15
C GLY A 109 6.04 -13.74 3.45
N GLN A 110 7.24 -13.15 3.45
CA GLN A 110 8.04 -12.95 4.65
C GLN A 110 7.68 -11.60 5.28
N GLY A 111 7.35 -11.61 6.58
CA GLY A 111 6.91 -10.42 7.31
C GLY A 111 5.39 -10.19 7.26
N ALA A 112 4.82 -9.78 8.39
CA ALA A 112 3.50 -9.19 8.45
C ALA A 112 3.64 -7.67 8.23
N PRO A 113 2.66 -6.98 7.60
CA PRO A 113 2.62 -5.54 7.72
C PRO A 113 2.58 -5.21 9.21
N ALA A 114 3.59 -4.52 9.72
CA ALA A 114 3.53 -4.07 11.11
C ALA A 114 2.28 -3.19 11.23
N PRO A 115 1.33 -3.50 12.14
CA PRO A 115 0.25 -2.57 12.41
C PRO A 115 0.92 -1.28 12.87
N ALA A 116 0.58 -0.17 12.21
CA ALA A 116 1.11 1.14 12.57
C ALA A 116 0.75 1.37 14.04
N ARG A 117 1.74 1.25 14.94
CA ARG A 117 1.56 1.65 16.33
C ARG A 117 1.25 3.14 16.32
N ALA A 118 0.22 3.54 17.05
CA ALA A 118 -0.09 4.94 17.28
C ALA A 118 1.17 5.62 17.87
N GLY A 119 1.88 6.40 17.05
CA GLY A 119 3.10 7.10 17.46
C GLY A 119 4.27 7.06 16.47
N ASP A 120 4.33 6.12 15.52
CA ASP A 120 5.56 5.90 14.71
C ASP A 120 5.58 6.62 13.34
N ALA A 121 4.67 7.57 13.09
CA ALA A 121 4.63 8.32 11.84
C ALA A 121 5.73 9.41 11.77
N GLN A 122 7.01 9.03 11.61
CA GLN A 122 7.99 9.92 10.98
C GLN A 122 7.90 9.78 9.45
N VAL A 123 6.91 10.45 8.86
CA VAL A 123 6.83 10.58 7.41
C VAL A 123 7.70 11.77 6.99
N GLN A 124 8.84 11.50 6.35
CA GLN A 124 9.51 12.53 5.54
C GLN A 124 8.58 12.88 4.38
N ALA A 125 7.89 14.02 4.49
CA ALA A 125 7.09 14.57 3.42
C ALA A 125 8.00 14.88 2.22
N LYS A 126 8.01 14.01 1.20
CA LYS A 126 8.52 14.39 -0.11
C LYS A 126 7.58 15.44 -0.67
N THR A 127 8.08 16.67 -0.80
CA THR A 127 7.38 17.81 -1.39
C THR A 127 7.02 17.48 -2.85
N ILE A 128 5.79 17.02 -3.09
CA ILE A 128 5.28 16.86 -4.45
C ILE A 128 5.00 18.28 -4.96
N ARG A 129 5.89 18.80 -5.81
CA ARG A 129 5.73 20.09 -6.48
C ARG A 129 4.60 19.96 -7.51
N GLY A 130 3.36 20.21 -7.06
CA GLY A 130 2.18 20.22 -7.91
C GLY A 130 2.29 21.30 -8.97
N ARG A 131 2.37 20.89 -10.24
CA ARG A 131 2.31 21.79 -11.39
C ARG A 131 0.83 22.13 -11.65
N GLY A 132 0.28 23.04 -10.86
CA GLY A 132 -1.05 23.58 -11.08
C GLY A 132 -1.08 24.42 -12.36
N ARG A 133 -1.72 23.91 -13.41
CA ARG A 133 -2.09 24.71 -14.57
C ARG A 133 -3.37 25.46 -14.18
N ALA A 134 -3.23 26.73 -13.82
CA ALA A 134 -4.36 27.59 -13.49
C ALA A 134 -5.31 27.68 -14.70
N HIS A 135 -6.58 27.34 -14.49
CA HIS A 135 -7.67 27.70 -15.38
C HIS A 135 -7.82 29.22 -15.35
N ALA A 136 -7.55 29.88 -16.49
CA ALA A 136 -8.00 31.23 -16.71
C ALA A 136 -9.51 31.18 -17.00
N SER A 137 -10.30 31.60 -16.03
CA SER A 137 -11.71 31.93 -16.19
C SER A 137 -11.85 33.18 -17.05
N GLY A 138 -12.32 33.02 -18.29
CA GLY A 138 -12.81 34.14 -19.11
C GLY A 138 -14.32 34.22 -18.97
N GLY A 139 -14.80 35.20 -18.21
CA GLY A 139 -16.20 35.61 -18.16
C GLY A 139 -16.29 37.10 -18.46
N ALA A 140 -16.85 37.43 -19.62
CA ALA A 140 -17.65 38.61 -19.97
C ALA A 140 -17.91 38.55 -21.48
#